data_AF-A0A355ILB5-F1
#
_entry.id   AF-A0A355ILB5-F1
#
_cell.length_a   1.000
_cell.length_b   1.000
_cell.length_c   1.000
_cell.angle_alpha   90.00
_cell.angle_beta   90.00
_cell.angle_gamma   90.00
#
_symmetry.space_group_name_H-M   'P 1'
#
loop_
_entity.id
_entity.type
_entity.pdbx_description
1 polymer ?
#
loop_
_entity_poly.entity_id
_entity_poly.type
_entity_poly.pdbx_seq_one_letter_code
_entity_poly.pdbx_strand_id
1 'polypeptide(L)'
;FVLGVPIPLRSLDALDRVARMIAPIVVRLPFSMLYPTGDNQDNRKLNPRQSRWYEQSDIVAGDWHYVNKWMPENMAGKSVITNTTTEEDVAELKRRGVSTLVTTTPEMDGRSFGTNVLEGVVVALLGKRPEEITTEDVNGILDKLNFKPRITVLNEPGLVPAS
;
A
#
# COMPACT_ATOMS: atom_id res chain seq x y z
N PHE A 1 -10.84 5.77 -5.88
CA PHE A 1 -11.20 6.03 -4.47
C PHE A 1 -11.15 7.52 -4.11
N VAL A 2 -10.04 8.23 -4.32
CA VAL A 2 -9.86 9.66 -3.95
C VAL A 2 -10.89 10.60 -4.58
N LEU A 3 -11.09 10.49 -5.90
CA LEU A 3 -11.93 11.42 -6.66
C LEU A 3 -13.42 11.03 -6.70
N GLY A 4 -13.83 10.01 -5.94
CA GLY A 4 -15.22 9.53 -5.92
C GLY A 4 -15.76 8.96 -7.25
N VAL A 5 -14.93 8.87 -8.29
CA VAL A 5 -15.31 8.37 -9.62
C VAL A 5 -15.45 6.83 -9.57
N PRO A 6 -16.64 6.27 -9.86
CA PRO A 6 -16.90 4.83 -9.72
C PRO A 6 -16.53 4.04 -11.00
N ILE A 7 -15.48 4.44 -11.72
CA ILE A 7 -15.04 3.79 -12.96
C ILE A 7 -13.75 3.02 -12.68
N PRO A 8 -13.76 1.67 -12.79
CA PRO A 8 -12.55 0.87 -12.59
C PRO A 8 -11.61 1.05 -13.79
N LEU A 9 -10.34 1.35 -13.51
CA LEU A 9 -9.28 1.38 -14.50
C LEU A 9 -8.68 -0.03 -14.58
N ARG A 10 -8.87 -0.70 -15.73
CA ARG A 10 -8.47 -2.10 -15.94
C ARG A 10 -7.20 -2.25 -16.79
N SER A 11 -6.58 -1.15 -17.20
CA SER A 11 -5.32 -1.16 -17.95
C SER A 11 -4.45 0.06 -17.61
N LEU A 12 -3.15 -0.08 -17.81
CA LEU A 12 -2.18 1.00 -17.63
C LEU A 12 -2.44 2.15 -18.61
N ASP A 13 -2.82 1.84 -19.85
CA ASP A 13 -3.18 2.86 -20.85
C ASP A 13 -4.39 3.70 -20.42
N ALA A 14 -5.41 3.05 -19.83
CA ALA A 14 -6.58 3.76 -19.31
C ALA A 14 -6.18 4.68 -18.14
N LEU A 15 -5.29 4.20 -17.27
CA LEU A 15 -4.74 5.00 -16.18
C LEU A 15 -3.95 6.20 -16.70
N ASP A 16 -3.04 6.00 -17.65
CA ASP A 16 -2.23 7.07 -18.26
C ASP A 16 -3.11 8.15 -18.92
N ARG A 17 -4.11 7.75 -19.72
CA ARG A 17 -5.04 8.69 -20.37
C ARG A 17 -5.82 9.51 -19.36
N VAL A 18 -6.37 8.86 -18.33
CA VAL A 18 -7.12 9.54 -17.28
C VAL A 18 -6.21 10.46 -16.49
N ALA A 19 -5.00 10.01 -16.12
CA ALA A 19 -4.02 10.82 -15.42
C ALA A 19 -3.65 12.08 -16.21
N ARG A 20 -3.33 11.98 -17.51
CA ARG A 20 -3.01 13.16 -18.36
C ARG A 20 -4.13 14.19 -18.38
N MET A 21 -5.38 13.75 -18.37
CA MET A 21 -6.55 14.62 -18.40
C MET A 21 -6.79 15.32 -17.06
N ILE A 22 -6.67 14.61 -15.94
CA ILE A 22 -7.05 15.14 -14.62
C ILE A 22 -5.88 15.75 -13.83
N ALA A 23 -4.64 15.28 -14.07
CA ALA A 23 -3.46 15.67 -13.30
C ALA A 23 -3.25 17.19 -13.27
N PRO A 24 -3.38 17.97 -14.36
CA PRO A 24 -3.16 19.42 -14.33
C PRO A 24 -4.03 20.17 -13.31
N ILE A 25 -5.21 19.62 -13.00
CA ILE A 25 -6.14 20.15 -12.01
C ILE A 25 -5.80 19.59 -10.63
N VAL A 26 -5.68 18.26 -10.53
CA VAL A 26 -5.47 17.54 -9.27
C VAL A 26 -4.20 18.01 -8.56
N VAL A 27 -3.08 18.21 -9.28
CA VAL A 27 -1.80 18.64 -8.65
C VAL A 27 -1.84 20.04 -8.04
N ARG A 28 -2.89 20.82 -8.31
CA ARG A 28 -3.09 22.17 -7.73
C ARG A 28 -3.99 22.16 -6.52
N LEU A 29 -4.60 21.03 -6.18
CA LEU A 29 -5.48 20.90 -5.04
C LEU A 29 -4.67 20.72 -3.74
N PRO A 30 -5.14 21.29 -2.61
CA PRO A 30 -4.63 20.96 -1.28
C PRO A 30 -4.49 19.46 -1.04
N PHE A 31 -3.34 19.06 -0.49
CA PHE A 31 -3.02 17.65 -0.22
C PHE A 31 -4.08 16.95 0.64
N SER A 32 -4.67 17.65 1.61
CA SER A 32 -5.72 17.13 2.49
C SER A 32 -7.01 16.72 1.76
N MET A 33 -7.25 17.20 0.55
CA MET A 33 -8.37 16.74 -0.30
C MET A 33 -8.03 15.49 -1.10
N LEU A 34 -6.74 15.22 -1.31
CA LEU A 34 -6.24 14.11 -2.13
C LEU A 34 -5.74 12.93 -1.31
N TYR A 35 -5.48 13.14 -0.03
CA TYR A 35 -4.95 12.13 0.86
C TYR A 35 -5.59 12.27 2.25
N PRO A 36 -5.98 11.16 2.90
CA PRO A 36 -6.53 11.21 4.24
C PRO A 36 -5.45 11.69 5.23
N THR A 37 -5.54 12.94 5.68
CA THR A 37 -4.63 13.53 6.68
C THR A 37 -5.37 13.89 7.97
N GLY A 38 -4.69 13.82 9.12
CA GLY A 38 -5.24 14.17 10.45
C GLY A 38 -6.43 13.30 10.88
N ASP A 39 -7.41 13.89 11.58
CA ASP A 39 -8.61 13.25 12.16
C ASP A 39 -9.51 12.51 11.15
N ASN A 40 -9.26 12.67 9.84
CA ASN A 40 -9.94 11.93 8.77
C ASN A 40 -9.42 10.50 8.58
N GLN A 41 -8.36 10.10 9.30
CA GLN A 41 -7.86 8.72 9.37
C GLN A 41 -8.76 7.83 10.25
N ASP A 42 -9.28 8.36 11.36
CA ASP A 42 -10.08 7.59 12.33
C ASP A 42 -11.56 7.44 11.92
N ASN A 43 -12.02 8.27 10.98
CA ASN A 43 -13.38 8.22 10.46
C ASN A 43 -13.55 7.13 9.40
N ARG A 44 -13.62 5.86 9.85
CA ARG A 44 -14.05 4.71 9.05
C ARG A 44 -15.50 4.90 8.60
N LYS A 45 -15.68 5.49 7.42
CA LYS A 45 -16.99 5.60 6.78
C LYS A 45 -17.16 4.43 5.84
N LEU A 46 -17.85 3.38 6.28
CA LEU A 46 -18.31 2.32 5.40
C LEU A 46 -19.16 2.97 4.29
N ASN A 47 -18.65 2.95 3.07
CA ASN A 47 -19.39 3.40 1.90
C ASN A 47 -19.68 2.18 1.03
N PRO A 48 -20.96 1.77 0.89
CA PRO A 48 -21.35 0.59 0.14
C PRO A 48 -20.79 0.54 -1.29
N ARG A 49 -20.58 1.71 -1.93
CA ARG A 49 -20.02 1.79 -3.29
C ARG A 49 -18.56 1.35 -3.35
N GLN A 50 -17.79 1.59 -2.29
CA GLN A 50 -16.38 1.25 -2.18
C GLN A 50 -16.23 -0.22 -1.75
N SER A 51 -17.06 -0.68 -0.80
CA SER A 51 -17.07 -2.06 -0.31
C SER A 51 -17.27 -3.08 -1.44
N ARG A 52 -18.10 -2.77 -2.45
CA ARG A 52 -18.31 -3.64 -3.61
C ARG A 52 -17.00 -4.03 -4.33
N TRP A 53 -16.02 -3.13 -4.40
CA TRP A 53 -14.74 -3.42 -5.05
C TRP A 53 -13.91 -4.42 -4.26
N TYR A 54 -13.98 -4.38 -2.92
CA TYR A 54 -13.34 -5.36 -2.04
C TYR A 54 -14.00 -6.73 -2.18
N GLU A 55 -15.33 -6.76 -2.22
CA GLU A 55 -16.09 -8.02 -2.40
C GLU A 55 -15.67 -8.75 -3.69
N GLN A 56 -15.51 -8.01 -4.78
CA GLN A 56 -15.15 -8.54 -6.11
C GLN A 56 -13.66 -8.85 -6.31
N SER A 57 -12.80 -8.59 -5.32
CA SER A 57 -11.35 -8.77 -5.46
C SER A 57 -10.80 -9.86 -4.55
N ASP A 58 -9.97 -10.74 -5.09
CA ASP A 58 -9.20 -11.70 -4.29
C ASP A 58 -7.96 -11.06 -3.66
N ILE A 59 -7.40 -10.06 -4.34
CA ILE A 59 -6.20 -9.32 -3.92
C ILE A 59 -6.53 -7.83 -3.88
N VAL A 60 -6.23 -7.18 -2.75
CA VAL A 60 -6.32 -5.74 -2.55
C VAL A 60 -4.92 -5.17 -2.44
N ALA A 61 -4.55 -4.29 -3.37
CA ALA A 61 -3.25 -3.61 -3.36
C ALA A 61 -3.44 -2.09 -3.24
N GLY A 62 -2.74 -1.46 -2.31
CA GLY A 62 -2.81 -0.02 -2.14
C GLY A 62 -2.16 0.49 -0.87
N ASP A 63 -2.23 1.80 -0.66
CA ASP A 63 -1.76 2.45 0.55
C ASP A 63 -2.63 2.08 1.77
N TRP A 64 -1.99 1.84 2.93
CA TRP A 64 -2.69 1.36 4.13
C TRP A 64 -3.84 2.27 4.56
N HIS A 65 -3.65 3.58 4.58
CA HIS A 65 -4.68 4.51 5.03
C HIS A 65 -5.91 4.44 4.12
N TYR A 66 -5.70 4.25 2.82
CA TYR A 66 -6.80 4.06 1.87
C TYR A 66 -7.48 2.70 1.99
N VAL A 67 -6.71 1.64 2.17
CA VAL A 67 -7.24 0.30 2.38
C VAL A 67 -8.09 0.29 3.66
N ASN A 68 -7.50 0.66 4.79
CA ASN A 68 -8.14 0.67 6.10
C ASN A 68 -9.41 1.54 6.14
N LYS A 69 -9.41 2.68 5.44
CA LYS A 69 -10.57 3.60 5.43
C LYS A 69 -11.83 3.00 4.79
N TRP A 70 -11.68 2.14 3.78
CA TRP A 70 -12.80 1.61 2.99
C TRP A 70 -13.00 0.10 3.12
N MET A 71 -12.10 -0.59 3.84
CA MET A 71 -12.14 -2.03 4.05
C MET A 71 -13.43 -2.45 4.77
N PRO A 72 -14.20 -3.42 4.24
CA PRO A 72 -15.36 -3.98 4.94
C PRO A 72 -14.94 -4.83 6.15
N GLU A 73 -15.90 -5.19 7.01
CA GLU A 73 -15.64 -6.07 8.16
C GLU A 73 -15.26 -7.50 7.75
N ASN A 74 -15.81 -7.99 6.64
CA ASN A 74 -15.47 -9.31 6.10
C ASN A 74 -14.46 -9.19 4.96
N MET A 75 -13.25 -9.66 5.22
CA MET A 75 -12.14 -9.76 4.27
C MET A 75 -11.67 -11.22 4.11
N ALA A 76 -12.51 -12.18 4.48
CA ALA A 76 -12.19 -13.60 4.52
C ALA A 76 -11.54 -14.10 3.21
N GLY A 77 -10.38 -14.75 3.33
CA GLY A 77 -9.67 -15.38 2.23
C GLY A 77 -8.91 -14.41 1.30
N LYS A 78 -9.09 -13.10 1.47
CA LYS A 78 -8.45 -12.09 0.61
C LYS A 78 -7.02 -11.84 1.03
N SER A 79 -6.19 -11.46 0.06
CA SER A 79 -4.82 -11.01 0.31
C SER A 79 -4.70 -9.49 0.21
N VAL A 80 -3.92 -8.90 1.10
CA VAL A 80 -3.67 -7.45 1.13
C VAL A 80 -2.19 -7.18 0.86
N ILE A 81 -1.90 -6.35 -0.13
CA ILE A 81 -0.56 -5.84 -0.45
C ILE A 81 -0.54 -4.34 -0.12
N THR A 82 0.28 -3.94 0.83
CA THR A 82 0.31 -2.55 1.32
C THR A 82 1.72 -2.10 1.70
N ASN A 83 1.86 -0.85 2.12
CA ASN A 83 3.10 -0.25 2.56
C ASN A 83 3.33 -0.46 4.07
N THR A 84 3.02 0.57 4.86
CA THR A 84 3.34 0.69 6.27
C THR A 84 2.20 0.09 7.10
N THR A 85 2.51 -0.89 7.93
CA THR A 85 1.59 -1.47 8.90
C THR A 85 2.25 -1.53 10.28
N THR A 86 1.44 -1.36 11.31
CA THR A 86 1.78 -1.60 12.73
C THR A 86 1.24 -2.95 13.20
N GLU A 87 1.61 -3.39 14.39
CA GLU A 87 1.05 -4.61 15.01
C GLU A 87 -0.48 -4.55 15.17
N GLU A 88 -1.02 -3.38 15.50
CA GLU A 88 -2.47 -3.17 15.62
C GLU A 88 -3.18 -3.35 14.28
N ASP A 89 -2.58 -2.86 13.20
CA ASP A 89 -3.07 -3.03 11.83
C ASP A 89 -3.08 -4.50 11.41
N VAL A 90 -2.01 -5.23 11.74
CA VAL A 90 -1.90 -6.68 11.48
C VAL A 90 -2.97 -7.44 12.25
N ALA A 91 -3.17 -7.11 13.53
CA ALA A 91 -4.21 -7.72 14.35
C ALA A 91 -5.61 -7.46 13.79
N GLU A 92 -5.87 -6.25 13.29
CA GLU A 92 -7.14 -5.90 12.65
C GLU A 92 -7.37 -6.68 11.35
N LEU A 93 -6.36 -6.78 10.48
CA LEU A 93 -6.43 -7.58 9.26
C LEU A 93 -6.72 -9.04 9.55
N LYS A 94 -6.06 -9.59 10.57
CA LYS A 94 -6.29 -10.96 11.01
C LYS A 94 -7.73 -11.15 11.51
N ARG A 95 -8.25 -10.22 12.34
CA ARG A 95 -9.64 -10.26 12.84
C ARG A 95 -10.67 -10.24 11.71
N ARG A 96 -10.42 -9.47 10.65
CA ARG A 96 -11.31 -9.36 9.48
C ARG A 96 -11.22 -10.56 8.52
N GLY A 97 -10.34 -11.52 8.78
CA GLY A 97 -10.22 -12.75 8.00
C GLY A 97 -9.29 -12.67 6.79
N VAL A 98 -8.48 -11.62 6.66
CA VAL A 98 -7.45 -11.55 5.61
C VAL A 98 -6.56 -12.78 5.70
N SER A 99 -6.30 -13.43 4.56
CA SER A 99 -5.48 -14.65 4.53
C SER A 99 -4.00 -14.33 4.54
N THR A 100 -3.57 -13.43 3.64
CA THR A 100 -2.15 -13.07 3.47
C THR A 100 -1.98 -11.56 3.49
N LEU A 101 -1.01 -11.09 4.28
CA LEU A 101 -0.51 -9.72 4.24
C LEU A 101 0.87 -9.70 3.59
N VAL A 102 1.03 -8.86 2.58
CA VAL A 102 2.31 -8.55 1.95
C VAL A 102 2.63 -7.07 2.18
N THR A 103 3.74 -6.77 2.84
CA THR A 103 4.25 -5.39 2.90
C THR A 103 5.37 -5.19 1.91
N THR A 104 5.35 -4.05 1.20
CA THR A 104 6.36 -3.72 0.17
C THR A 104 7.77 -3.57 0.73
N THR A 105 7.90 -3.46 2.06
CA THR A 105 9.15 -3.27 2.77
C THR A 105 9.24 -4.24 3.96
N PRO A 106 10.46 -4.59 4.42
CA PRO A 106 10.66 -5.43 5.60
C PRO A 106 10.06 -4.83 6.88
N GLU A 107 9.79 -5.68 7.87
CA GLU A 107 9.53 -5.23 9.23
C GLU A 107 10.84 -4.82 9.91
N MET A 108 10.83 -3.66 10.56
CA MET A 108 11.90 -3.18 11.41
C MET A 108 11.25 -2.71 12.72
N ASP A 109 11.51 -3.42 13.82
CA ASP A 109 11.02 -3.10 15.17
C ASP A 109 9.47 -3.00 15.24
N GLY A 110 8.76 -4.03 14.75
CA GLY A 110 7.29 -4.09 14.79
C GLY A 110 6.56 -3.25 13.74
N ARG A 111 7.29 -2.56 12.84
CA ARG A 111 6.70 -1.70 11.81
C ARG A 111 7.36 -1.87 10.45
N SER A 112 6.56 -1.81 9.37
CA SER A 112 7.10 -1.62 8.01
C SER A 112 7.15 -0.12 7.67
N PHE A 113 8.24 0.33 7.05
CA PHE A 113 8.41 1.74 6.66
C PHE A 113 8.02 1.97 5.21
N GLY A 114 7.57 3.19 4.87
CA GLY A 114 7.28 3.56 3.49
C GLY A 114 8.52 3.50 2.60
N THR A 115 8.33 3.29 1.30
CA THR A 115 9.42 3.21 0.32
C THR A 115 10.32 4.43 0.34
N ASN A 116 9.75 5.62 0.55
CA ASN A 116 10.49 6.89 0.64
C ASN A 116 11.54 6.92 1.76
N VAL A 117 11.25 6.31 2.91
CA VAL A 117 12.21 6.24 4.03
C VAL A 117 13.39 5.36 3.64
N LEU A 118 13.11 4.23 3.01
CA LEU A 118 14.14 3.27 2.59
C LEU A 118 14.97 3.81 1.42
N GLU A 119 14.36 4.51 0.47
CA GLU A 119 15.10 5.28 -0.55
C GLU A 119 16.04 6.29 0.10
N GLY A 120 15.58 7.01 1.13
CA GLY A 120 16.41 7.93 1.90
C GLY A 120 17.59 7.23 2.59
N VAL A 121 17.36 6.06 3.18
CA VAL A 121 18.42 5.23 3.79
C VAL A 121 19.42 4.77 2.75
N VAL A 122 18.96 4.27 1.59
CA VAL A 122 19.85 3.85 0.49
C VAL A 122 20.71 5.02 0.01
N VAL A 123 20.10 6.18 -0.24
CA VAL A 123 20.82 7.39 -0.67
C VAL A 123 21.88 7.80 0.36
N ALA A 124 21.53 7.78 1.66
CA ALA A 124 22.46 8.12 2.73
C ALA A 124 23.63 7.12 2.84
N LEU A 125 23.36 5.82 2.69
CA LEU A 125 24.38 4.77 2.74
C LEU A 125 25.33 4.78 1.54
N LEU A 126 24.85 5.21 0.38
CA LEU A 126 25.68 5.29 -0.83
C LEU A 126 26.72 6.42 -0.75
N GLY A 127 26.45 7.48 0.01
CA GLY A 127 27.36 8.63 0.13
C GLY A 127 27.63 9.36 -1.19
N LYS A 128 26.79 9.13 -2.20
CA LYS A 128 26.84 9.75 -3.52
C LYS A 128 25.87 10.92 -3.60
N ARG A 129 26.11 11.86 -4.52
CA ARG A 129 25.09 12.85 -4.85
C ARG A 129 23.93 12.17 -5.58
N PRO A 130 22.68 12.60 -5.39
CA PRO A 130 21.51 11.94 -6.00
C PRO A 130 21.63 11.75 -7.52
N GLU A 131 22.21 12.72 -8.22
CA GLU A 131 22.43 12.69 -9.66
C GLU A 131 23.49 11.66 -10.13
N GLU A 132 24.27 11.10 -9.21
CA GLU A 132 25.32 10.11 -9.47
C GLU A 132 24.90 8.68 -9.11
N ILE A 133 23.70 8.49 -8.55
CA ILE A 133 23.21 7.18 -8.09
C ILE A 133 22.66 6.41 -9.29
N THR A 134 23.19 5.21 -9.52
CA THR A 134 22.70 4.31 -10.57
C THR A 134 21.75 3.25 -10.02
N THR A 135 21.03 2.56 -10.90
CA THR A 135 20.17 1.42 -10.50
C THR A 135 20.99 0.28 -9.90
N GLU A 136 22.21 0.05 -10.40
CA GLU A 136 23.14 -0.95 -9.87
C GLU A 136 23.59 -0.61 -8.45
N ASP A 137 23.84 0.67 -8.15
CA ASP A 137 24.16 1.12 -6.80
C ASP A 137 23.05 0.79 -5.81
N VAL A 138 21.81 1.11 -6.18
CA VAL A 138 20.61 0.83 -5.37
C VAL A 138 20.45 -0.67 -5.18
N ASN A 139 20.46 -1.46 -6.26
CA ASN A 139 20.32 -2.91 -6.19
C ASN A 139 21.42 -3.54 -5.32
N GLY A 140 22.67 -3.07 -5.43
CA GLY A 140 23.78 -3.57 -4.62
C GLY A 140 23.59 -3.32 -3.12
N ILE A 141 22.94 -2.23 -2.71
CA ILE A 141 22.57 -2.00 -1.31
C ILE A 141 21.39 -2.90 -0.91
N LEU A 142 20.36 -3.00 -1.73
CA LEU A 142 19.19 -3.85 -1.45
C LEU A 142 19.59 -5.33 -1.28
N ASP A 143 20.49 -5.83 -2.11
CA ASP A 143 21.03 -7.19 -2.02
C ASP A 143 21.81 -7.41 -0.72
N LYS A 144 22.67 -6.45 -0.34
CA LYS A 144 23.43 -6.51 0.92
C LYS A 144 22.53 -6.50 2.15
N LEU A 145 21.43 -5.75 2.09
CA LEU A 145 20.42 -5.71 3.13
C LEU A 145 19.49 -6.92 3.12
N ASN A 146 19.63 -7.83 2.13
CA ASN A 146 18.70 -8.92 1.85
C ASN A 146 17.24 -8.41 1.83
N PHE A 147 17.05 -7.29 1.15
CA PHE A 147 15.80 -6.55 1.15
C PHE A 147 14.71 -7.36 0.45
N LYS A 148 13.74 -7.83 1.22
CA LYS A 148 12.63 -8.63 0.72
C LYS A 148 11.30 -8.08 1.23
N PRO A 149 10.23 -8.17 0.43
CA PRO A 149 8.90 -7.92 0.95
C PRO A 149 8.63 -8.92 2.09
N ARG A 150 7.92 -8.47 3.11
CA ARG A 150 7.43 -9.38 4.14
C ARG A 150 6.12 -9.99 3.65
N ILE A 151 6.05 -11.31 3.67
CA ILE A 151 4.84 -12.07 3.37
C ILE A 151 4.44 -12.79 4.65
N THR A 152 3.23 -12.54 5.15
CA THR A 152 2.74 -13.10 6.40
C THR A 152 1.39 -13.76 6.16
N VAL A 153 1.28 -15.05 6.50
CA VAL A 153 -0.02 -15.74 6.56
C VAL A 153 -0.69 -15.34 7.87
N LEU A 154 -1.85 -14.70 7.76
CA LEU A 154 -2.67 -14.29 8.90
C LEU A 154 -3.76 -15.32 9.21
N ASN A 155 -4.37 -15.90 8.18
CA ASN A 155 -5.41 -16.94 8.25
C ASN A 155 -5.31 -17.89 7.04
N GLU A 156 -5.75 -19.15 7.18
CA GLU A 156 -5.85 -20.11 6.07
C GLU A 156 -7.15 -19.91 5.25
N PRO A 157 -7.15 -20.20 3.93
CA PRO A 157 -6.01 -20.57 3.09
C PRO A 157 -5.18 -19.34 2.66
N GLY A 158 -3.84 -19.42 2.80
CA GLY A 158 -2.90 -18.37 2.38
C GLY A 158 -2.40 -18.48 0.93
N LEU A 159 -1.78 -17.41 0.39
CA LEU A 159 -1.06 -17.45 -0.89
C LEU A 159 0.23 -18.28 -0.83
N VAL A 160 0.74 -18.48 0.38
CA VAL A 160 1.90 -19.31 0.68
C VAL A 160 1.51 -20.34 1.74
N PRO A 161 2.02 -21.58 1.69
CA PRO A 161 1.75 -22.57 2.72
C PRO A 161 2.20 -22.06 4.09
N ALA A 162 1.42 -22.30 5.15
CA ALA A 162 1.91 -22.10 6.50
C ALA A 162 3.12 -23.03 6.74
N SER A 163 4.25 -22.42 7.11
CA SER A 163 5.50 -23.08 7.49
C SER A 163 5.42 -23.77 8.84
#